data_AF-A0A968FTC6-F1
#
_entry.id   AF-A0A968FTC6-F1
#
_cell.length_a   1.000
_cell.length_b   1.000
_cell.length_c   1.000
_cell.angle_alpha   90.00
_cell.angle_beta   90.00
_cell.angle_gamma   90.00
#
_symmetry.space_group_name_H-M   'P 1'
#
loop_
_entity.id
_entity.type
_entity.pdbx_description
1 polymer ?
#
loop_
_entity_poly.entity_id
_entity_poly.type
_entity_poly.pdbx_seq_one_letter_code
_entity_poly.pdbx_strand_id
1 'polypeptide(L)'
;YNIAVLQIDDPESPFPSGLPLGDASAMEEGDPAYGLDFGSAPAGQGRIPQALKTRIAALKAVTRDKNMFELEPGFQPEHDGGPLLDRRGKVIGIV
;
A
#
# COMPACT_ATOMS: atom_id res chain seq x y z
N TYR A 1 9.22 -1.53 -12.54
CA TYR A 1 8.26 -1.86 -11.48
C TYR A 1 8.85 -1.91 -10.07
N ASN A 2 10.17 -1.93 -9.81
CA ASN A 2 10.74 -1.83 -8.44
C ASN A 2 10.02 -2.69 -7.35
N ILE A 3 9.63 -3.92 -7.70
CA ILE A 3 8.94 -4.86 -6.81
C ILE A 3 9.87 -6.01 -6.46
N ALA A 4 9.86 -6.43 -5.20
CA ALA A 4 10.50 -7.65 -4.71
C ALA A 4 9.47 -8.57 -4.08
N VAL A 5 9.71 -9.88 -4.15
CA VAL A 5 8.90 -10.91 -3.46
C VAL A 5 9.79 -11.56 -2.42
N LEU A 6 9.33 -11.55 -1.18
CA LEU A 6 10.03 -12.14 -0.04
C LEU A 6 9.25 -13.35 0.46
N GLN A 7 9.99 -14.36 0.92
CA GLN A 7 9.43 -15.53 1.59
C GLN A 7 9.79 -15.46 3.06
N ILE A 8 8.81 -15.71 3.92
CA ILE A 8 9.04 -15.88 5.36
C ILE A 8 9.33 -17.35 5.59
N ASP A 9 10.54 -17.63 6.07
CA ASP A 9 10.91 -18.97 6.53
C ASP A 9 10.37 -19.18 7.95
N ASP A 10 9.91 -20.40 8.22
CA ASP A 10 9.35 -20.80 9.52
C ASP A 10 8.25 -19.86 10.06
N PRO A 11 7.15 -19.62 9.32
CA PRO A 11 6.07 -18.75 9.77
C PRO A 11 5.42 -19.29 11.06
N GLU A 12 5.17 -18.40 12.03
CA GLU A 12 4.38 -18.75 13.21
C GLU A 12 2.98 -19.25 12.80
N SER A 13 2.47 -20.25 13.52
CA SER A 13 1.15 -20.85 13.25
C SER A 13 0.15 -20.47 14.35
N PRO A 14 -1.05 -19.95 14.00
CA PRO A 14 -1.54 -19.76 12.64
C PRO A 14 -0.91 -18.54 11.96
N PHE A 15 -0.45 -18.72 10.73
CA PHE A 15 0.03 -17.59 9.94
C PHE A 15 -1.18 -16.76 9.49
N PRO A 16 -1.18 -15.43 9.70
CA PRO A 16 -2.30 -14.60 9.31
C PRO A 16 -2.61 -14.75 7.82
N SER A 17 -3.90 -14.84 7.47
CA SER A 17 -4.31 -14.75 6.08
C SER A 17 -3.85 -13.41 5.51
N GLY A 18 -3.21 -13.42 4.34
CA GLY A 18 -2.78 -12.21 3.66
C GLY A 18 -3.94 -11.25 3.37
N LEU A 19 -3.60 -10.00 3.02
CA LEU A 19 -4.58 -8.99 2.66
C LEU A 19 -5.30 -9.36 1.34
N PRO A 20 -6.62 -9.15 1.24
CA PRO A 20 -7.35 -9.48 0.03
C PRO A 20 -6.96 -8.55 -1.12
N LEU A 21 -6.80 -9.10 -2.33
CA LEU A 21 -6.53 -8.31 -3.54
C LEU A 21 -7.82 -7.66 -4.07
N GLY A 22 -7.69 -6.39 -4.48
CA GLY A 22 -8.72 -5.57 -5.11
C GLY A 22 -8.56 -5.50 -6.62
N ASP A 23 -9.43 -4.72 -7.26
CA ASP A 23 -9.36 -4.42 -8.69
C ASP A 23 -8.85 -2.99 -8.89
N ALA A 24 -7.56 -2.86 -9.19
CA ALA A 24 -6.91 -1.58 -9.43
C ALA A 24 -7.43 -0.89 -10.71
N SER A 25 -7.94 -1.66 -11.68
CA SER A 25 -8.45 -1.12 -12.95
C SER A 25 -9.79 -0.42 -12.82
N ALA A 26 -10.49 -0.66 -11.70
CA ALA A 26 -11.77 -0.03 -11.37
C ALA A 26 -11.61 1.28 -10.57
N MET A 27 -10.39 1.72 -10.29
CA MET A 27 -10.11 2.96 -9.57
C MET A 27 -10.27 4.19 -10.46
N GLU A 28 -10.77 5.28 -9.89
CA GLU A 28 -10.96 6.57 -10.57
C GLU A 28 -10.17 7.71 -9.88
N GLU A 29 -9.94 8.80 -10.62
CA GLU A 29 -9.36 10.02 -10.02
C GLU A 29 -10.29 10.58 -8.94
N GLY A 30 -9.73 10.94 -7.79
CA GLY A 30 -10.44 11.43 -6.62
C GLY A 30 -10.92 10.33 -5.66
N ASP A 31 -10.87 9.05 -6.06
CA ASP A 31 -11.14 7.94 -5.16
C ASP A 31 -10.15 7.95 -3.99
N PRO A 32 -10.61 7.69 -2.75
CA PRO A 32 -9.70 7.62 -1.65
C PRO A 32 -8.99 6.27 -1.64
N ALA A 33 -7.73 6.35 -1.24
CA ALA A 33 -6.89 5.20 -0.98
C ALA A 33 -6.25 5.35 0.41
N TYR A 34 -5.73 4.24 0.92
CA TYR A 34 -5.21 4.17 2.27
C TYR A 34 -3.87 3.43 2.27
N GLY A 35 -2.81 4.11 2.70
CA GLY A 35 -1.52 3.47 3.00
C GLY A 35 -1.46 3.03 4.45
N LEU A 36 -0.41 2.26 4.79
CA LEU A 36 -0.09 1.90 6.16
C LEU A 36 1.21 2.58 6.59
N ASP A 37 1.13 3.34 7.68
CA ASP A 37 2.29 3.87 8.37
C ASP A 37 2.62 2.96 9.56
N PHE A 38 3.78 2.32 9.48
CA PHE A 38 4.30 1.45 10.54
C PHE A 38 5.07 2.24 11.62
N GLY A 39 5.36 3.52 11.36
CA GLY A 39 6.14 4.41 12.21
C GLY A 39 7.58 3.92 12.43
N SER A 40 8.34 4.70 13.20
CA SER A 40 9.62 4.24 13.77
C SER A 40 9.35 3.54 15.10
N ALA A 41 9.35 2.21 15.09
CA ALA A 41 9.40 1.40 16.29
C ALA A 41 10.84 0.86 16.47
N PRO A 42 11.36 0.77 17.71
CA PRO A 42 12.54 -0.04 17.97
C PRO A 42 12.31 -1.47 17.44
N ALA A 43 13.34 -2.04 16.80
CA ALA A 43 13.26 -3.38 16.24
C ALA A 43 12.72 -4.39 17.28
N GLY A 44 11.73 -5.19 16.89
CA GLY A 44 11.12 -6.21 17.75
C GLY A 44 9.93 -5.75 18.59
N GLN A 45 9.60 -4.45 18.63
CA GLN A 45 8.32 -3.98 19.18
C GLN A 45 7.34 -3.71 18.03
N GLY A 46 6.49 -4.70 17.75
CA GLY A 46 5.38 -4.51 16.81
C GLY A 46 4.49 -3.35 17.26
N ARG A 47 4.05 -2.52 16.30
CA ARG A 47 3.03 -1.50 16.52
C ARG A 47 1.82 -1.81 15.66
N ILE A 48 0.66 -1.35 16.11
CA ILE A 48 -0.53 -1.30 15.26
C ILE A 48 -0.25 -0.23 14.20
N PRO A 49 -0.18 -0.58 12.90
CA PRO A 49 0.04 0.40 11.85
C PRO A 49 -1.14 1.37 11.79
N GLN A 50 -0.85 2.64 11.47
CA GLN A 50 -1.88 3.66 11.28
C GLN A 50 -2.24 3.75 9.80
N ALA A 51 -3.54 3.92 9.52
CA ALA A 51 -4.00 4.14 8.16
C ALA A 51 -3.74 5.60 7.75
N LEU A 52 -2.93 5.80 6.70
CA LEU A 52 -2.72 7.09 6.08
C LEU A 52 -3.71 7.26 4.92
N LYS A 53 -4.66 8.18 5.05
CA LYS A 53 -5.66 8.46 4.01
C LYS A 53 -5.07 9.38 2.93
N THR A 54 -5.30 9.02 1.68
CA THR A 54 -5.00 9.85 0.49
C THR A 54 -6.14 9.75 -0.54
N ARG A 55 -5.91 10.29 -1.74
CA ARG A 55 -6.71 10.07 -2.94
C ARG A 55 -5.83 9.78 -4.14
N ILE A 56 -6.41 9.07 -5.11
CA ILE A 56 -5.85 8.95 -6.46
C ILE A 56 -5.91 10.33 -7.11
N ALA A 57 -4.76 10.99 -7.27
CA ALA A 57 -4.66 12.28 -7.95
C ALA A 57 -4.75 12.12 -9.48
N ALA A 58 -4.13 11.07 -10.03
CA ALA A 58 -4.21 10.76 -11.44
C ALA A 58 -4.04 9.25 -11.69
N LEU A 59 -4.70 8.73 -12.72
CA LEU A 59 -4.56 7.33 -13.16
C LEU A 59 -3.34 7.08 -14.05
N LYS A 60 -2.61 8.15 -14.41
CA LYS A 60 -1.35 8.11 -15.15
C LYS A 60 -0.39 9.06 -14.46
N ALA A 61 0.66 8.51 -13.86
CA ALA A 61 1.76 9.31 -13.36
C ALA A 61 2.37 10.14 -14.51
N VAL A 62 3.01 11.26 -14.18
CA VAL A 62 3.74 12.16 -15.09
C VAL A 62 4.69 11.41 -16.05
N THR A 63 5.15 10.21 -15.67
CA THR A 63 6.02 9.31 -16.45
C THR A 63 5.33 8.49 -17.56
N ARG A 64 4.00 8.61 -17.76
CA ARG A 64 3.18 7.85 -18.73
C ARG A 64 3.11 6.33 -18.52
N ASP A 65 3.52 5.83 -17.35
CA ASP A 65 3.30 4.42 -17.02
C ASP A 65 1.81 4.21 -16.70
N LYS A 66 1.17 3.26 -17.41
CA LYS A 66 -0.25 2.93 -17.25
C LYS A 66 -0.54 2.12 -15.98
N ASN A 67 0.51 1.65 -15.31
CA ASN A 67 0.40 0.79 -14.14
C ASN A 67 0.77 1.52 -12.84
N MET A 68 0.75 2.87 -12.85
CA MET A 68 1.07 3.69 -11.70
C MET A 68 -0.05 4.69 -11.43
N PHE A 69 -0.44 4.79 -10.16
CA PHE A 69 -1.25 5.89 -9.68
C PHE A 69 -0.35 7.05 -9.28
N GLU A 70 -0.83 8.26 -9.51
CA GLU A 70 -0.36 9.42 -8.77
C GLU A 70 -1.26 9.61 -7.56
N LEU A 71 -0.69 9.82 -6.39
CA LEU A 71 -1.43 10.05 -5.15
C LEU A 71 -1.33 11.52 -4.75
N GLU A 72 -2.33 12.02 -4.03
CA GLU A 72 -2.20 13.33 -3.39
C GLU A 72 -1.02 13.33 -2.39
N PRO A 73 -0.35 14.50 -2.19
CA PRO A 73 0.81 14.61 -1.31
C PRO A 73 0.51 14.11 0.11
N GLY A 74 1.46 13.38 0.70
CA GLY A 74 1.31 12.86 2.07
C GLY A 74 2.12 11.58 2.33
N PHE A 75 2.54 10.89 1.28
CA PHE A 75 3.47 9.77 1.38
C PHE A 75 4.91 10.25 1.44
N GLN A 76 5.70 9.59 2.29
CA GLN A 76 7.13 9.81 2.47
C GLN A 76 7.86 8.47 2.23
N PRO A 77 9.19 8.46 2.00
CA PRO A 77 9.94 7.26 1.64
C PRO A 77 9.82 6.09 2.63
N GLU A 78 9.51 6.35 3.90
CA GLU A 78 9.25 5.33 4.92
C GLU A 78 7.99 4.48 4.65
N HIS A 79 7.13 4.89 3.72
CA HIS A 79 5.94 4.15 3.32
C HIS A 79 6.18 3.25 2.09
N ASP A 80 7.33 3.37 1.42
CA ASP A 80 7.66 2.62 0.21
C ASP A 80 7.57 1.11 0.45
N GLY A 81 6.99 0.38 -0.50
CA GLY A 81 6.76 -1.07 -0.40
C GLY A 81 5.54 -1.46 0.45
N GLY A 82 4.89 -0.49 1.11
CA GLY A 82 3.65 -0.71 1.84
C GLY A 82 2.45 -0.92 0.92
N PRO A 83 1.38 -1.59 1.39
CA PRO A 83 0.18 -1.78 0.59
C PRO A 83 -0.61 -0.48 0.46
N LEU A 84 -1.17 -0.25 -0.73
CA LEU A 84 -2.19 0.77 -0.97
C LEU A 84 -3.56 0.10 -1.04
N LEU A 85 -4.49 0.55 -0.20
CA LEU A 85 -5.79 -0.10 0.01
C LEU A 85 -6.96 0.76 -0.50
N ASP A 86 -8.02 0.12 -0.97
CA ASP A 86 -9.32 0.75 -1.23
C ASP A 86 -10.13 0.95 0.07
N ARG A 87 -11.31 1.58 -0.03
CA ARG A 87 -12.25 1.77 1.11
C ARG A 87 -12.73 0.46 1.75
N ARG A 88 -12.56 -0.67 1.07
CA ARG A 88 -12.98 -2.00 1.52
C ARG A 88 -11.81 -2.78 2.14
N GLY A 89 -10.63 -2.18 2.25
CA GLY A 89 -9.43 -2.81 2.78
C GLY A 89 -8.77 -3.78 1.81
N LYS A 90 -9.07 -3.68 0.50
CA LYS A 90 -8.45 -4.51 -0.53
C LYS A 90 -7.23 -3.83 -1.14
N VAL A 91 -6.19 -4.60 -1.40
CA VAL A 91 -4.94 -4.11 -2.01
C VAL A 91 -5.19 -3.73 -3.47
N ILE A 92 -4.96 -2.47 -3.81
CA ILE A 92 -5.05 -1.92 -5.18
C ILE A 92 -3.68 -1.53 -5.74
N GLY A 93 -2.64 -1.52 -4.91
CA GLY A 93 -1.28 -1.18 -5.34
C GLY A 93 -0.26 -1.34 -4.22
N ILE A 94 0.98 -0.97 -4.54
CA ILE A 94 2.12 -0.88 -3.63
C ILE A 94 2.63 0.55 -3.76
N VAL A 95 2.90 1.21 -2.63
CA VAL A 95 3.48 2.57 -2.58
C VAL A 95 4.92 2.53 -3.07
#